data_AF-U7GLN8-F1
#
_entry.id   AF-U7GLN8-F1
#
_cell.length_a   1.000
_cell.length_b   1.000
_cell.length_c   1.000
_cell.angle_alpha   90.00
_cell.angle_beta   90.00
_cell.angle_gamma   90.00
#
_symmetry.space_group_name_H-M   'P 1'
#
loop_
_entity.id
_entity.type
_entity.pdbx_description
1 polymer ?
#
loop_
_entity_poly.entity_id
_entity_poly.type
_entity_poly.pdbx_seq_one_letter_code
_entity_poly.pdbx_strand_id
1 'polypeptide(L)'
;MAVEKIRKRIARHYSLYEGFGNIVDDNRMTYLRGWRNEFELVRDIGFLRKRTKRYFIGAPFEEVMSSREIEKMIDFMLVVGIDGYIKHPREKKELPIGGLIIDKGGRIAEEVILEDSAGCEVELYGFLSSVMINLRGVSGKRVVFLPGHHRLTGVGELARESGCQEVYLN
;
A
#
# COMPACT_ATOMS: atom_id res chain seq x y z
N MET A 1 27.30 18.31 -2.19
CA MET A 1 28.56 17.94 -1.52
C MET A 1 28.40 17.45 -0.06
N ALA A 2 27.54 18.05 0.77
CA ALA A 2 27.36 17.60 2.16
C ALA A 2 26.65 16.23 2.29
N VAL A 3 25.59 16.01 1.51
CA VAL A 3 24.81 14.75 1.50
C VAL A 3 25.68 13.55 1.12
N GLU A 4 26.52 13.68 0.08
CA GLU A 4 27.47 12.63 -0.33
C GLU A 4 28.49 12.28 0.75
N LYS A 5 29.00 13.28 1.49
CA LYS A 5 29.90 13.03 2.62
C LYS A 5 29.21 12.27 3.74
N ILE A 6 27.93 12.56 4.01
CA ILE A 6 27.13 11.83 5.01
C ILE A 6 26.86 10.39 4.53
N ARG A 7 26.45 10.21 3.26
CA ARG A 7 26.21 8.88 2.66
C ARG A 7 27.43 7.98 2.77
N LYS A 8 28.64 8.50 2.52
CA LYS A 8 29.89 7.73 2.63
C LYS A 8 30.27 7.35 4.07
N ARG A 9 29.72 8.02 5.08
CA ARG A 9 29.97 7.70 6.50
C ARG A 9 29.03 6.64 7.07
N ILE A 10 27.98 6.27 6.34
CA ILE A 10 27.05 5.23 6.77
C ILE A 10 27.77 3.88 6.71
N ALA A 11 28.00 3.26 7.87
CA ALA A 11 28.63 1.93 7.95
C ALA A 11 27.63 0.80 7.68
N ARG A 12 26.37 0.98 8.10
CA ARG A 12 25.27 0.04 7.89
C ARG A 12 23.94 0.77 7.82
N HIS A 13 23.04 0.29 6.98
CA HIS A 13 21.67 0.80 6.85
C HIS A 13 20.67 -0.36 6.85
N TYR A 14 19.59 -0.23 7.61
CA TYR A 14 18.53 -1.22 7.69
C TYR A 14 17.32 -0.78 6.87
N SER A 15 16.74 -1.68 6.08
CA SER A 15 15.57 -1.37 5.25
C SER A 15 14.57 -2.52 5.23
N LEU A 16 13.28 -2.18 5.09
CA LEU A 16 12.19 -3.15 4.87
C LEU A 16 12.02 -3.50 3.39
N TYR A 17 12.60 -2.69 2.49
CA TYR A 17 12.32 -2.68 1.06
C TYR A 17 13.42 -3.38 0.26
N GLU A 18 13.54 -4.68 0.44
CA GLU A 18 14.44 -5.50 -0.39
C GLU A 18 13.99 -5.52 -1.85
N GLY A 19 14.94 -5.28 -2.75
CA GLY A 19 14.74 -5.23 -4.20
C GLY A 19 14.40 -3.84 -4.75
N PHE A 20 14.37 -2.79 -3.90
CA PHE A 20 14.22 -1.41 -4.33
C PHE A 20 15.55 -0.67 -4.30
N GLY A 21 15.74 0.27 -5.22
CA GLY A 21 16.87 1.19 -5.19
C GLY A 21 16.90 1.98 -3.87
N ASN A 22 18.09 2.13 -3.29
CA ASN A 22 18.27 2.88 -2.05
C ASN A 22 19.36 3.95 -2.21
N ILE A 23 19.25 5.03 -1.42
CA ILE A 23 20.28 6.06 -1.34
C ILE A 23 21.55 5.55 -0.64
N VAL A 24 21.55 4.37 -0.04
CA VAL A 24 22.74 3.69 0.49
C VAL A 24 23.07 2.51 -0.40
N ASP A 25 24.36 2.29 -0.65
CA ASP A 25 24.81 1.21 -1.54
C ASP A 25 24.50 -0.16 -0.94
N ASP A 26 24.11 -1.11 -1.80
CA ASP A 26 23.59 -2.43 -1.40
C ASP A 26 24.55 -3.23 -0.50
N ASN A 27 25.87 -3.08 -0.67
CA ASN A 27 26.86 -3.76 0.17
C ASN A 27 26.85 -3.32 1.64
N ARG A 28 26.13 -2.24 1.98
CA ARG A 28 25.95 -1.72 3.34
C ARG A 28 24.51 -1.86 3.84
N MET A 29 23.65 -2.48 3.04
CA MET A 29 22.26 -2.71 3.36
C MET A 29 22.09 -4.00 4.16
N THR A 30 21.18 -3.97 5.12
CA THR A 30 20.68 -5.15 5.82
C THR A 30 19.16 -5.12 5.80
N TYR A 31 18.54 -6.12 5.19
CA TYR A 31 17.09 -6.13 5.05
C TYR A 31 16.41 -6.77 6.25
N LEU A 32 15.45 -6.06 6.82
CA LEU A 32 14.58 -6.55 7.88
C LEU A 32 13.39 -7.25 7.23
N ARG A 33 13.09 -8.46 7.70
CA ARG A 33 11.88 -9.19 7.32
C ARG A 33 10.72 -8.61 8.12
N GLY A 34 10.02 -7.62 7.56
CA GLY A 34 8.80 -7.04 8.15
C GLY A 34 7.65 -8.06 8.16
N TRP A 35 6.49 -7.70 7.60
CA TRP A 35 5.30 -8.58 7.49
C TRP A 35 5.47 -9.79 6.55
N ARG A 36 6.70 -10.14 6.19
CA ARG A 36 7.04 -11.31 5.36
C ARG A 36 7.10 -12.62 6.15
N ASN A 37 7.30 -12.60 7.46
CA ASN A 37 7.39 -13.83 8.26
C ASN A 37 6.01 -14.43 8.60
N GLU A 38 4.98 -13.59 8.77
CA GLU A 38 3.59 -14.06 8.92
C GLU A 38 3.11 -14.84 7.68
N PHE A 39 3.72 -14.59 6.53
CA PHE A 39 3.46 -15.29 5.28
C PHE A 39 3.94 -16.75 5.26
N GLU A 40 5.06 -17.08 5.90
CA GLU A 40 5.54 -18.47 5.96
C GLU A 40 4.62 -19.34 6.82
N LEU A 41 4.10 -18.79 7.94
CA LEU A 41 3.13 -19.48 8.78
C LEU A 41 1.80 -19.74 8.06
N VAL A 42 1.35 -18.80 7.22
CA VAL A 42 0.04 -18.87 6.56
C VAL A 42 0.06 -19.73 5.28
N ARG A 43 1.22 -19.91 4.62
CA ARG A 43 1.35 -20.81 3.45
C ARG A 43 1.26 -22.30 3.81
N ASP A 44 1.73 -22.70 4.99
CA ASP A 44 1.66 -24.09 5.44
C ASP A 44 0.22 -24.54 5.73
N ILE A 45 -0.69 -23.59 5.95
CA ILE A 45 -2.11 -23.85 6.06
C ILE A 45 -2.70 -23.84 4.63
N GLY A 46 -2.46 -24.93 3.89
CA GLY A 46 -2.97 -25.20 2.54
C GLY A 46 -4.51 -25.27 2.41
N PHE A 47 -5.25 -24.64 3.33
CA PHE A 47 -6.68 -24.41 3.17
C PHE A 47 -6.87 -23.29 2.16
N LEU A 48 -7.44 -23.66 1.00
CA LEU A 48 -8.03 -22.75 0.02
C LEU A 48 -8.62 -21.51 0.72
N ARG A 49 -8.00 -20.33 0.53
CA ARG A 49 -8.57 -19.05 0.95
C ARG A 49 -9.86 -18.85 0.12
N LYS A 50 -10.99 -19.29 0.65
CA LYS A 50 -12.28 -19.33 -0.09
C LYS A 50 -12.94 -17.96 -0.24
N ARG A 51 -12.45 -16.95 0.47
CA ARG A 51 -13.03 -15.60 0.51
C ARG A 51 -11.94 -14.55 0.34
N THR A 52 -12.29 -13.49 -0.37
CA THR A 52 -11.44 -12.31 -0.59
C THR A 52 -12.02 -11.17 0.23
N LYS A 53 -11.16 -10.49 1.01
CA LYS A 53 -11.49 -9.22 1.66
C LYS A 53 -10.80 -8.07 0.91
N ARG A 54 -11.57 -7.03 0.62
CA ARG A 54 -11.13 -5.84 -0.11
C ARG A 54 -11.05 -4.65 0.82
N TYR A 55 -9.88 -4.04 0.86
CA TYR A 55 -9.64 -2.85 1.68
C TYR A 55 -9.34 -1.65 0.81
N PHE A 56 -9.99 -0.53 1.13
CA PHE A 56 -9.61 0.77 0.60
C PHE A 56 -8.71 1.50 1.59
N ILE A 57 -7.54 1.91 1.11
CA ILE A 57 -6.53 2.64 1.85
C ILE A 57 -6.72 4.12 1.54
N GLY A 58 -7.20 4.85 2.55
CA GLY A 58 -7.41 6.28 2.46
C GLY A 58 -6.13 7.05 2.20
N ALA A 59 -6.30 8.27 1.72
CA ALA A 59 -5.25 9.24 1.47
C ALA A 59 -5.85 10.65 1.64
N PRO A 60 -5.03 11.70 1.76
CA PRO A 60 -5.54 13.07 1.66
C PRO A 60 -5.89 13.38 0.19
N PHE A 61 -6.93 12.77 -0.35
CA PHE A 61 -7.24 12.80 -1.79
C PHE A 61 -7.41 14.21 -2.35
N GLU A 62 -8.00 15.13 -1.60
CA GLU A 62 -8.13 16.55 -2.00
C GLU A 62 -6.77 17.26 -2.20
N GLU A 63 -5.67 16.71 -1.67
CA GLU A 63 -4.31 17.23 -1.86
C GLU A 63 -3.60 16.65 -3.09
N VAL A 64 -4.02 15.46 -3.56
CA VAL A 64 -3.29 14.67 -4.57
C VAL A 64 -4.11 14.34 -5.82
N MET A 65 -5.41 14.63 -5.81
CA MET A 65 -6.33 14.39 -6.92
C MET A 65 -7.29 15.57 -7.07
N SER A 66 -7.72 15.83 -8.31
CA SER A 66 -8.83 16.71 -8.61
C SER A 66 -10.18 16.06 -8.26
N SER A 67 -11.22 16.87 -8.07
CA SER A 67 -12.57 16.36 -7.77
C SER A 67 -13.06 15.35 -8.82
N ARG A 68 -12.77 15.58 -10.10
CA ARG A 68 -13.14 14.68 -11.20
C ARG A 68 -12.44 13.32 -11.11
N GLU A 69 -11.17 13.31 -10.71
CA GLU A 69 -10.42 12.06 -10.50
C GLU A 69 -10.98 11.31 -9.29
N ILE A 70 -11.28 12.02 -8.20
CA ILE A 70 -11.92 11.44 -7.01
C ILE A 70 -13.27 10.82 -7.36
N GLU A 71 -14.12 11.50 -8.13
CA GLU A 71 -15.42 10.98 -8.61
C GLU A 71 -15.24 9.68 -9.39
N LYS A 72 -14.31 9.64 -10.35
CA LYS A 72 -14.03 8.42 -11.14
C LYS A 72 -13.53 7.26 -10.28
N MET A 73 -12.71 7.56 -9.28
CA MET A 73 -12.25 6.57 -8.32
C MET A 73 -13.42 6.03 -7.49
N ILE A 74 -14.32 6.91 -7.02
CA ILE A 74 -15.53 6.51 -6.28
C ILE A 74 -16.40 5.60 -7.14
N ASP A 75 -16.70 5.98 -8.39
CA ASP A 75 -17.52 5.19 -9.31
C ASP A 75 -16.93 3.78 -9.50
N PHE A 76 -15.61 3.68 -9.67
CA PHE A 76 -14.93 2.40 -9.77
C PHE A 76 -15.06 1.59 -8.49
N MET A 77 -14.85 2.21 -7.33
CA MET A 77 -14.89 1.52 -6.03
C MET A 77 -16.30 1.06 -5.65
N LEU A 78 -17.35 1.79 -6.05
CA LEU A 78 -18.74 1.39 -5.85
C LEU A 78 -19.09 0.11 -6.61
N VAL A 79 -18.52 -0.09 -7.80
CA VAL A 79 -18.70 -1.33 -8.59
C VAL A 79 -17.91 -2.50 -7.99
N VAL A 80 -16.67 -2.25 -7.56
CA VAL A 80 -15.81 -3.28 -6.97
C VAL A 80 -16.32 -3.74 -5.60
N GLY A 81 -16.83 -2.81 -4.81
CA GLY A 81 -17.21 -3.02 -3.42
C GLY A 81 -16.01 -3.22 -2.50
N ILE A 82 -16.13 -2.73 -1.26
CA ILE A 82 -15.10 -2.93 -0.23
C ILE A 82 -15.70 -3.46 1.04
N ASP A 83 -14.92 -4.26 1.76
CA ASP A 83 -15.27 -4.77 3.08
C ASP A 83 -14.79 -3.80 4.16
N GLY A 84 -13.62 -3.19 3.97
CA GLY A 84 -12.98 -2.31 4.94
C GLY A 84 -12.42 -1.03 4.34
N TYR A 85 -12.56 0.08 5.07
CA TYR A 85 -11.96 1.37 4.74
C TYR A 85 -11.00 1.78 5.86
N ILE A 86 -9.71 1.83 5.53
CA ILE A 86 -8.65 2.34 6.40
C ILE A 86 -8.46 3.84 6.14
N LYS A 87 -9.13 4.68 6.94
CA LYS A 87 -9.04 6.15 6.82
C LYS A 87 -7.62 6.65 7.09
N HIS A 88 -7.16 7.59 6.26
CA HIS A 88 -5.87 8.24 6.49
C HIS A 88 -6.01 9.34 7.57
N PRO A 89 -5.04 9.53 8.50
CA PRO A 89 -5.17 10.53 9.56
C PRO A 89 -5.40 11.97 9.08
N ARG A 90 -4.89 12.30 7.87
CA ARG A 90 -5.05 13.61 7.22
C ARG A 90 -6.25 13.71 6.28
N GLU A 91 -7.06 12.66 6.18
CA GLU A 91 -8.24 12.63 5.33
C GLU A 91 -9.38 13.42 5.98
N LYS A 92 -9.76 14.55 5.37
CA LYS A 92 -10.76 15.46 5.92
C LYS A 92 -12.18 14.89 5.85
N LYS A 93 -12.47 14.16 4.78
CA LYS A 93 -13.79 13.61 4.48
C LYS A 93 -13.64 12.17 4.02
N GLU A 94 -14.50 11.31 4.53
CA GLU A 94 -14.63 9.95 4.04
C GLU A 94 -15.25 9.96 2.64
N LEU A 95 -14.75 9.09 1.77
CA LEU A 95 -15.34 8.90 0.46
C LEU A 95 -16.59 8.01 0.56
N PRO A 96 -17.65 8.29 -0.21
CA PRO A 96 -18.90 7.52 -0.19
C PRO A 96 -18.77 6.21 -1.01
N ILE A 97 -17.83 5.34 -0.64
CA ILE A 97 -17.51 4.09 -1.36
C ILE A 97 -18.00 2.82 -0.63
N GLY A 98 -18.70 2.99 0.50
CA GLY A 98 -19.20 1.90 1.34
C GLY A 98 -18.13 1.27 2.24
N GLY A 99 -18.39 0.05 2.71
CA GLY A 99 -17.51 -0.70 3.62
C GLY A 99 -17.57 -0.23 5.08
N LEU A 100 -17.02 -1.05 5.98
CA LEU A 100 -16.85 -0.68 7.37
C LEU A 100 -15.60 0.20 7.52
N ILE A 101 -15.72 1.36 8.15
CA ILE A 101 -14.54 2.12 8.56
C ILE A 101 -13.86 1.36 9.68
N ILE A 102 -12.63 0.93 9.45
CA ILE A 102 -11.88 0.16 10.42
C ILE A 102 -11.08 1.12 11.30
N ASP A 103 -11.46 1.17 12.57
CA ASP A 103 -10.66 1.85 13.59
C ASP A 103 -9.37 1.05 13.85
N LYS A 104 -8.24 1.74 13.74
CA LYS A 104 -6.93 1.14 13.98
C LYS A 104 -6.59 1.04 15.47
N GLY A 105 -7.30 1.73 16.36
CA GLY A 105 -7.08 1.66 17.80
C GLY A 105 -5.64 2.03 18.22
N GLY A 106 -5.00 2.95 17.50
CA GLY A 106 -3.59 3.33 17.71
C GLY A 106 -2.55 2.41 17.06
N ARG A 107 -2.97 1.33 16.40
CA ARG A 107 -2.07 0.44 15.65
C ARG A 107 -1.81 0.94 14.23
N ILE A 108 -0.86 0.31 13.56
CA ILE A 108 -0.60 0.53 12.14
C ILE A 108 -1.64 -0.22 11.27
N ALA A 109 -1.81 0.25 10.03
CA ALA A 109 -2.79 -0.32 9.12
C ALA A 109 -2.48 -1.77 8.74
N GLU A 110 -1.19 -2.09 8.60
CA GLU A 110 -0.70 -3.41 8.24
C GLU A 110 -1.19 -4.50 9.20
N GLU A 111 -1.02 -4.30 10.50
CA GLU A 111 -1.46 -5.24 11.55
C GLU A 111 -2.97 -5.41 11.56
N VAL A 112 -3.70 -4.30 11.43
CA VAL A 112 -5.17 -4.31 11.48
C VAL A 112 -5.77 -5.03 10.28
N ILE A 113 -5.20 -4.82 9.08
CA ILE A 113 -5.61 -5.53 7.87
C ILE A 113 -5.33 -7.03 8.02
N LEU A 114 -4.15 -7.40 8.53
CA LEU A 114 -3.76 -8.81 8.67
C LEU A 114 -4.64 -9.56 9.66
N GLU A 115 -4.97 -8.95 10.80
CA GLU A 115 -5.88 -9.54 11.78
C GLU A 115 -7.31 -9.66 11.23
N ASP A 116 -7.85 -8.59 10.66
CA ASP A 116 -9.23 -8.61 10.12
C ASP A 116 -9.36 -9.58 8.93
N SER A 117 -8.31 -9.75 8.13
CA SER A 117 -8.29 -10.64 6.96
C SER A 117 -7.84 -12.07 7.25
N ALA A 118 -7.74 -12.48 8.51
CA ALA A 118 -7.32 -13.83 8.87
C ALA A 118 -8.11 -14.90 8.09
N GLY A 119 -7.38 -15.76 7.35
CA GLY A 119 -7.96 -16.81 6.51
C GLY A 119 -8.55 -16.36 5.17
N CYS A 120 -8.45 -15.08 4.81
CA CYS A 120 -8.93 -14.52 3.55
C CYS A 120 -7.78 -14.14 2.61
N GLU A 121 -8.08 -14.06 1.31
CA GLU A 121 -7.23 -13.33 0.37
C GLU A 121 -7.42 -11.83 0.55
N VAL A 122 -6.35 -11.04 0.45
CA VAL A 122 -6.37 -9.60 0.64
C VAL A 122 -6.20 -8.90 -0.70
N GLU A 123 -7.14 -8.01 -1.02
CA GLU A 123 -6.99 -7.03 -2.09
C GLU A 123 -6.94 -5.61 -1.52
N LEU A 124 -6.00 -4.80 -1.98
CA LEU A 124 -5.81 -3.42 -1.53
C LEU A 124 -6.11 -2.44 -2.67
N TYR A 125 -6.82 -1.37 -2.37
CA TYR A 125 -7.23 -0.32 -3.31
C TYR A 125 -6.93 1.05 -2.71
N GLY A 126 -6.59 2.06 -3.50
CA GLY A 126 -6.34 3.41 -2.99
C GLY A 126 -5.30 4.18 -3.80
N PHE A 127 -4.83 5.31 -3.26
CA PHE A 127 -3.62 5.97 -3.76
C PHE A 127 -2.37 5.25 -3.25
N LEU A 128 -1.19 5.46 -3.87
CA LEU A 128 0.02 4.73 -3.50
C LEU A 128 0.37 4.98 -2.03
N SER A 129 0.26 3.92 -1.22
CA SER A 129 0.52 3.92 0.21
C SER A 129 1.62 2.92 0.55
N SER A 130 2.43 3.22 1.57
CA SER A 130 3.43 2.28 2.09
C SER A 130 2.80 0.96 2.53
N VAL A 131 1.55 0.96 2.99
CA VAL A 131 0.79 -0.24 3.37
C VAL A 131 0.77 -1.23 2.21
N MET A 132 0.54 -0.75 0.99
CA MET A 132 0.50 -1.60 -0.20
C MET A 132 1.87 -2.21 -0.51
N ILE A 133 2.97 -1.49 -0.24
CA ILE A 133 4.33 -1.98 -0.45
C ILE A 133 4.72 -2.98 0.65
N ASN A 134 4.39 -2.65 1.90
CA ASN A 134 4.67 -3.46 3.09
C ASN A 134 3.93 -4.79 3.04
N LEU A 135 2.66 -4.76 2.62
CA LEU A 135 1.82 -5.94 2.46
C LEU A 135 1.97 -6.62 1.09
N ARG A 136 3.06 -6.34 0.34
CA ARG A 136 3.25 -6.89 -1.01
C ARG A 136 3.23 -8.42 -1.05
N GLY A 137 3.74 -9.03 0.02
CA GLY A 137 3.84 -10.49 0.13
C GLY A 137 2.54 -11.16 0.55
N VAL A 138 1.58 -10.44 1.13
CA VAL A 138 0.36 -11.02 1.71
C VAL A 138 -0.91 -10.71 0.91
N SER A 139 -0.88 -9.63 0.12
CA SER A 139 -1.99 -9.23 -0.74
C SER A 139 -1.89 -9.91 -2.11
N GLY A 140 -2.98 -10.54 -2.53
CA GLY A 140 -3.11 -11.17 -3.86
C GLY A 140 -3.26 -10.12 -4.97
N LYS A 141 -3.79 -8.95 -4.62
CA LYS A 141 -3.95 -7.82 -5.55
C LYS A 141 -3.75 -6.48 -4.86
N ARG A 142 -3.15 -5.54 -5.57
CA ARG A 142 -2.99 -4.14 -5.15
C ARG A 142 -3.28 -3.24 -6.33
N VAL A 143 -4.29 -2.39 -6.22
CA VAL A 143 -4.71 -1.44 -7.25
C VAL A 143 -4.44 -0.03 -6.75
N VAL A 144 -3.66 0.72 -7.54
CA VAL A 144 -3.31 2.10 -7.25
C VAL A 144 -4.01 3.02 -8.24
N PHE A 145 -4.82 3.93 -7.73
CA PHE A 145 -5.43 5.00 -8.50
C PHE A 145 -4.47 6.18 -8.58
N LEU A 146 -4.13 6.60 -9.80
CA LEU A 146 -3.21 7.69 -10.06
C LEU A 146 -3.87 8.72 -10.97
N PRO A 147 -3.77 10.02 -10.68
CA PRO A 147 -3.96 11.06 -11.70
C PRO A 147 -3.18 10.76 -12.98
N GLY A 148 -3.74 11.13 -14.14
CA GLY A 148 -3.10 10.87 -15.43
C GLY A 148 -1.66 11.40 -15.55
N HIS A 149 -1.36 12.53 -14.89
CA HIS A 149 -0.03 13.15 -14.88
C HIS A 149 1.03 12.34 -14.10
N HIS A 150 0.62 11.42 -13.22
CA HIS A 150 1.54 10.60 -12.43
C HIS A 150 2.20 9.45 -13.20
N ARG A 151 1.77 9.17 -14.44
CA ARG A 151 2.29 8.07 -15.27
C ARG A 151 3.81 8.06 -15.43
N LEU A 152 4.40 9.25 -15.51
CA LEU A 152 5.85 9.48 -15.69
C LEU A 152 6.53 10.07 -14.45
N THR A 153 5.86 10.03 -13.30
CA THR A 153 6.44 10.53 -12.04
C THR A 153 6.99 9.39 -11.20
N GLY A 154 7.83 9.71 -10.21
CA GLY A 154 8.35 8.72 -9.26
C GLY A 154 7.28 7.94 -8.49
N VAL A 155 6.05 8.47 -8.37
CA VAL A 155 4.93 7.74 -7.76
C VAL A 155 4.46 6.61 -8.66
N GLY A 156 4.28 6.86 -9.96
CA GLY A 156 3.91 5.79 -10.91
C GLY A 156 5.04 4.75 -11.04
N GLU A 157 6.29 5.20 -11.09
CA GLU A 157 7.44 4.29 -11.09
C GLU A 157 7.46 3.38 -9.86
N LEU A 158 7.34 3.95 -8.66
CA LEU A 158 7.30 3.19 -7.42
C LEU A 158 6.12 2.21 -7.35
N ALA A 159 4.94 2.60 -7.87
CA ALA A 159 3.80 1.71 -7.96
C ALA A 159 4.10 0.48 -8.83
N ARG A 160 4.73 0.66 -10.00
CA ARG A 160 5.14 -0.44 -10.88
C ARG A 160 6.20 -1.33 -10.25
N GLU A 161 7.25 -0.73 -9.68
CA GLU A 161 8.32 -1.48 -9.01
C GLU A 161 7.79 -2.28 -7.81
N SER A 162 6.71 -1.81 -7.18
CA SER A 162 6.03 -2.52 -6.09
C SER A 162 5.06 -3.61 -6.56
N GLY A 163 4.93 -3.80 -7.88
CA GLY A 163 4.02 -4.77 -8.49
C GLY A 163 2.54 -4.42 -8.30
N CYS A 164 2.21 -3.13 -8.15
CA CYS A 164 0.82 -2.68 -8.10
C CYS A 164 0.23 -2.58 -9.52
N GLN A 165 -1.06 -2.89 -9.64
CA GLN A 165 -1.84 -2.57 -10.84
C GLN A 165 -2.20 -1.09 -10.82
N GLU A 166 -1.80 -0.35 -11.84
CA GLU A 166 -2.08 1.08 -11.96
C GLU A 166 -3.41 1.32 -12.68
N VAL A 167 -4.22 2.25 -12.16
CA VAL A 167 -5.42 2.77 -12.81
C VAL A 167 -5.26 4.29 -12.93
N TYR A 168 -5.13 4.76 -14.17
CA TYR A 168 -4.99 6.19 -14.44
C TYR A 168 -6.36 6.86 -14.60
N LEU A 169 -6.59 7.86 -13.76
CA LEU A 169 -7.79 8.68 -13.75
C LEU A 169 -7.53 9.91 -14.63
N ASN A 170 -8.17 9.96 -15.80
CA ASN A 170 -8.12 11.10 -16.75
C ASN A 170 -9.40 11.95 -16.68
#